data_AF-A0A0F9MPI9-F1
#
_entry.id   AF-A0A0F9MPI9-F1
#
_cell.length_a   1.000
_cell.length_b   1.000
_cell.length_c   1.000
_cell.angle_alpha   90.00
_cell.angle_beta   90.00
_cell.angle_gamma   90.00
#
_symmetry.space_group_name_H-M   'P 1'
#
loop_
_entity.id
_entity.type
_entity.pdbx_description
1 polymer ?
#
loop_
_entity_poly.entity_id
_entity_poly.type
_entity_poly.pdbx_seq_one_letter_code
_entity_poly.pdbx_strand_id
1 'polypeptide(L)'
;MRLTRKKAIELCIEMWEWLAETGKKKDDYPFSEKQFNYSSDYYPESRCWFCEYCLQHKDDGCKGCPLGGGKCECQYMAYGKWDDAKTPRTRKKYAGLFLKQIKTLR
;
A
#
# COMPACT_ATOMS: atom_id res chain seq x y z
N MET A 1 -17.75 2.10 1.89
CA MET A 1 -17.69 1.48 0.55
C MET A 1 -16.88 0.19 0.64
N ARG A 2 -17.25 -0.90 -0.04
CA ARG A 2 -16.43 -2.13 -0.07
C ARG A 2 -15.28 -1.93 -1.07
N LEU A 3 -14.04 -2.06 -0.63
CA LEU A 3 -12.87 -1.87 -1.49
C LEU A 3 -12.83 -2.97 -2.56
N THR A 4 -12.78 -2.60 -3.84
CA THR A 4 -12.60 -3.57 -4.93
C THR A 4 -11.12 -3.81 -5.19
N ARG A 5 -10.77 -4.94 -5.82
CA ARG A 5 -9.37 -5.22 -6.21
C ARG A 5 -8.76 -4.09 -7.05
N LYS A 6 -9.50 -3.61 -8.05
CA LYS A 6 -9.08 -2.51 -8.93
C LYS A 6 -8.86 -1.22 -8.14
N LYS A 7 -9.80 -0.86 -7.27
CA LYS A 7 -9.68 0.36 -6.45
C LYS A 7 -8.51 0.27 -5.46
N ALA A 8 -8.27 -0.90 -4.87
CA ALA A 8 -7.12 -1.14 -4.00
C ALA A 8 -5.79 -0.94 -4.75
N ILE A 9 -5.69 -1.41 -5.99
CA ILE A 9 -4.49 -1.20 -6.83
C ILE A 9 -4.31 0.28 -7.15
N GLU A 10 -5.36 0.99 -7.57
CA GLU A 10 -5.30 2.42 -7.88
C GLU A 10 -4.83 3.25 -6.68
N LEU A 11 -5.40 3.01 -5.49
CA LEU A 11 -5.01 3.70 -4.26
C LEU A 11 -3.59 3.35 -3.82
N CYS A 12 -3.16 2.09 -4.03
CA CYS A 12 -1.79 1.69 -3.78
C CYS A 12 -0.83 2.43 -4.71
N ILE A 13 -1.11 2.49 -6.01
CA ILE A 13 -0.30 3.23 -6.98
C ILE A 13 -0.18 4.69 -6.55
N GLU A 14 -1.30 5.35 -6.25
CA GLU A 14 -1.31 6.77 -5.91
C GLU A 14 -0.46 7.08 -4.67
N MET A 15 -0.63 6.28 -3.60
CA MET A 15 0.16 6.42 -2.39
C MET A 15 1.66 6.21 -2.65
N TRP A 16 2.01 5.17 -3.42
CA TRP A 16 3.40 4.84 -3.71
C TRP A 16 4.06 5.80 -4.71
N GLU A 17 3.28 6.46 -5.58
CA GLU A 17 3.75 7.58 -6.40
C GLU A 17 4.17 8.76 -5.52
N TRP A 18 3.30 9.16 -4.59
CA TRP A 18 3.63 10.22 -3.64
C TRP A 18 4.84 9.87 -2.75
N LEU A 19 4.95 8.63 -2.28
CA LEU A 19 6.09 8.18 -1.48
C LEU A 19 7.39 8.15 -2.29
N ALA A 20 7.33 7.76 -3.57
CA ALA A 20 8.47 7.76 -4.47
C ALA A 20 8.94 9.19 -4.78
N GLU A 21 8.02 10.15 -4.88
CA GLU A 21 8.33 11.54 -5.12
C GLU A 21 8.89 12.25 -3.87
N THR A 22 8.26 12.05 -2.71
CA THR A 22 8.57 12.82 -1.49
C THR A 22 9.60 12.14 -0.60
N GLY A 23 9.66 10.81 -0.58
CA GLY A 23 10.51 10.04 0.34
C GLY A 23 10.06 10.12 1.80
N LYS A 24 8.86 10.66 2.07
CA LYS A 24 8.26 10.74 3.41
C LYS A 24 7.84 9.37 3.93
N LYS A 25 7.40 9.29 5.19
CA LYS A 25 6.84 8.06 5.73
C LYS A 25 5.39 7.91 5.27
N LYS A 26 4.83 6.71 5.39
CA LYS A 26 3.43 6.47 5.04
C LYS A 26 2.47 7.27 5.93
N ASP A 27 2.79 7.45 7.20
CA ASP A 27 1.96 8.22 8.14
C ASP A 27 1.86 9.72 7.77
N ASP A 28 2.81 10.21 6.96
CA ASP A 28 2.78 11.57 6.43
C ASP A 28 1.92 11.70 5.16
N TYR A 29 1.46 10.57 4.58
CA TYR A 29 0.65 10.59 3.37
C TYR A 29 -0.69 11.27 3.66
N PRO A 30 -1.09 12.28 2.88
CA PRO A 30 -2.32 13.02 3.13
C PRO A 30 -3.53 12.19 2.69
N PHE A 31 -3.93 11.22 3.51
CA PHE A 31 -5.17 10.47 3.30
C PHE A 31 -6.34 11.47 3.24
N SER A 32 -6.89 11.70 2.04
CA SER A 32 -8.02 12.61 1.89
C SER A 32 -9.33 11.86 2.16
N GLU A 33 -10.19 12.38 3.05
CA GLU A 33 -11.52 11.80 3.30
C GLU A 33 -12.32 11.57 2.00
N LYS A 34 -12.11 12.44 1.00
CA LYS A 34 -12.71 12.36 -0.35
C LYS A 34 -12.32 11.11 -1.14
N GLN A 35 -11.11 10.57 -0.97
CA GLN A 35 -10.69 9.34 -1.65
C GLN A 35 -11.35 8.10 -1.09
N PHE A 36 -11.85 8.20 0.14
CA PHE A 36 -12.06 7.07 1.00
C PHE A 36 -13.55 6.87 1.31
N ASN A 37 -14.36 7.93 1.42
CA ASN A 37 -15.75 7.81 1.89
C ASN A 37 -15.87 6.85 3.10
N TYR A 38 -14.77 6.82 3.86
CA TYR A 38 -14.61 6.17 5.14
C TYR A 38 -14.77 7.31 6.15
N SER A 39 -15.37 7.04 7.32
CA SER A 39 -15.49 8.08 8.34
C SER A 39 -14.10 8.61 8.71
N SER A 40 -14.04 9.84 9.22
CA SER A 40 -12.84 10.50 9.75
C SER A 40 -12.02 9.63 10.71
N ASP A 41 -12.63 8.57 11.24
CA ASP A 41 -12.07 7.68 12.25
C ASP A 41 -11.41 6.42 11.65
N TYR A 42 -11.48 6.25 10.33
CA TYR A 42 -10.92 5.09 9.65
C TYR A 42 -9.54 5.40 9.09
N TYR A 43 -8.54 5.15 9.91
CA TYR A 43 -7.18 4.94 9.45
C TYR A 43 -7.09 3.47 8.99
N PRO A 44 -6.59 3.14 7.79
CA PRO A 44 -6.32 1.75 7.46
C PRO A 44 -5.29 1.23 8.45
N GLU A 45 -5.76 0.51 9.48
CA GLU A 45 -4.94 -0.12 10.52
C GLU A 45 -3.90 -1.06 9.90
N SER A 46 -4.23 -1.57 8.71
CA SER A 46 -3.37 -2.42 7.94
C SER A 46 -2.32 -1.63 7.14
N ARG A 47 -1.06 -2.07 7.25
CA ARG A 47 0.12 -1.43 6.65
C ARG A 47 0.05 -1.22 5.13
N CYS A 48 -0.92 -1.78 4.40
CA CYS A 48 -1.08 -1.63 2.94
C CYS A 48 -2.55 -1.68 2.48
N TRP A 49 -2.91 -0.95 1.41
CA TRP A 49 -4.24 -0.99 0.75
C TRP A 49 -4.70 -2.38 0.31
N PHE A 50 -3.74 -3.26 0.02
CA PHE A 50 -4.04 -4.66 -0.30
C PHE A 50 -4.42 -5.47 0.93
N CYS A 51 -3.85 -5.17 2.10
CA CYS A 51 -4.27 -5.79 3.34
C CYS A 51 -5.69 -5.36 3.68
N GLU A 52 -6.03 -4.09 3.45
CA GLU A 52 -7.37 -3.58 3.66
C GLU A 52 -8.41 -4.25 2.76
N TYR A 53 -8.04 -4.45 1.49
CA TYR A 53 -8.82 -5.27 0.57
C TYR A 53 -8.98 -6.70 1.09
N CYS A 54 -7.91 -7.37 1.51
CA CYS A 54 -8.00 -8.74 2.01
C CYS A 54 -8.88 -8.85 3.27
N LEU A 55 -8.73 -7.93 4.23
CA LEU A 55 -9.51 -7.90 5.47
C LEU A 55 -11.02 -7.78 5.19
N GLN A 56 -11.41 -6.92 4.24
CA GLN A 56 -12.81 -6.72 3.86
C GLN A 56 -13.43 -7.87 3.07
N HIS A 57 -12.61 -8.79 2.55
CA HIS A 57 -13.06 -9.92 1.72
C HIS A 57 -12.93 -11.28 2.40
N LYS A 58 -12.58 -11.32 3.69
CA LYS A 58 -12.80 -12.41 4.68
C LYS A 58 -12.29 -13.83 4.41
N ASP A 59 -11.55 -14.10 3.33
CA ASP A 59 -10.94 -15.42 3.12
C ASP A 59 -9.44 -15.43 3.50
N ASP A 60 -9.12 -15.96 4.69
CA ASP A 60 -7.82 -16.54 5.07
C ASP A 60 -6.53 -15.71 4.81
N GLY A 61 -6.55 -14.42 5.15
CA GLY A 61 -5.33 -13.60 5.18
C GLY A 61 -4.82 -13.17 3.79
N CYS A 62 -3.49 -13.07 3.64
CA CYS A 62 -2.87 -12.52 2.42
C CYS A 62 -3.06 -13.39 1.15
N LYS A 63 -3.82 -14.50 1.21
CA LYS A 63 -4.09 -15.39 0.06
C LYS A 63 -4.78 -14.64 -1.09
N GLY A 64 -5.66 -13.67 -0.78
CA GLY A 64 -6.31 -12.81 -1.76
C GLY A 64 -5.51 -11.56 -2.15
N CYS A 65 -4.28 -11.41 -1.65
CA CYS A 65 -3.48 -10.20 -1.89
C CYS A 65 -3.13 -10.09 -3.39
N PRO A 66 -3.40 -8.95 -4.04
CA PRO A 66 -3.03 -8.73 -5.43
C PRO A 66 -1.54 -8.92 -5.73
N LEU A 67 -0.66 -8.83 -4.72
CA LEU A 67 0.78 -9.11 -4.84
C LEU A 67 1.15 -10.61 -4.81
N GLY A 68 0.17 -11.52 -4.72
CA GLY A 68 0.35 -12.95 -4.99
C GLY A 68 0.88 -13.81 -3.83
N GLY A 69 1.01 -13.28 -2.61
CA GLY A 69 1.67 -14.00 -1.52
C GLY A 69 0.74 -14.31 -0.35
N GLY A 70 0.35 -15.57 -0.18
CA GLY A 70 -0.39 -16.10 0.98
C GLY A 70 0.27 -15.91 2.35
N LYS A 71 1.41 -15.21 2.43
CA LYS A 71 2.20 -14.94 3.64
C LYS A 71 2.76 -13.51 3.77
N CYS A 72 2.09 -12.49 3.22
CA CYS A 72 2.54 -11.09 3.32
C CYS A 72 4.00 -10.90 2.87
N GLU A 73 4.39 -11.59 1.78
CA GLU A 73 5.79 -11.62 1.32
C GLU A 73 6.30 -10.24 0.88
N CYS A 74 5.41 -9.25 0.75
CA CYS A 74 5.78 -7.86 0.51
C CYS A 74 6.80 -7.34 1.55
N GLN A 75 6.74 -7.79 2.81
CA GLN A 75 7.73 -7.44 3.83
C GLN A 75 9.15 -7.91 3.47
N TYR A 76 9.32 -8.91 2.62
CA TYR A 76 10.63 -9.38 2.15
C TYR A 76 11.05 -8.73 0.82
N MET A 77 10.19 -7.89 0.23
CA MET A 77 10.41 -7.23 -1.05
C MET A 77 10.84 -5.76 -0.88
N ALA A 78 10.63 -4.95 -1.92
CA ALA A 78 10.92 -3.52 -1.89
C ALA A 78 10.14 -2.77 -0.78
N TYR A 79 8.96 -3.27 -0.37
CA TYR A 79 8.20 -2.71 0.75
C TYR A 79 8.99 -2.80 2.07
N GLY A 80 9.53 -3.98 2.44
CA GLY A 80 10.30 -4.10 3.69
C GLY A 80 11.54 -3.22 3.70
N LYS A 81 12.27 -3.20 2.58
CA LYS A 81 13.44 -2.31 2.43
C LYS A 81 13.07 -0.83 2.49
N TRP A 82 11.86 -0.46 2.08
CA TRP A 82 11.33 0.90 2.25
C TRP A 82 10.98 1.20 3.70
N ASP A 83 10.35 0.25 4.42
CA ASP A 83 9.96 0.38 5.83
C ASP A 83 11.20 0.55 6.73
N ASP A 84 12.26 -0.21 6.45
CA ASP A 84 13.55 -0.14 7.17
C ASP A 84 14.40 1.10 6.79
N ALA A 85 14.01 1.86 5.76
CA ALA A 85 14.83 2.93 5.23
C ALA A 85 14.84 4.18 6.13
N LYS A 86 16.00 4.44 6.74
CA LYS A 86 16.21 5.57 7.65
C LYS A 86 16.28 6.94 6.96
N THR A 87 16.55 6.99 5.66
CA THR A 87 16.73 8.26 4.92
C THR A 87 15.66 8.47 3.86
N PRO A 88 15.25 9.73 3.57
CA PRO A 88 14.30 10.02 2.50
C PRO A 88 14.79 9.53 1.13
N ARG A 89 16.08 9.66 0.84
CA ARG A 89 16.68 9.18 -0.42
C ARG A 89 16.48 7.67 -0.61
N THR A 90 16.77 6.88 0.43
CA THR A 90 16.61 5.43 0.39
C THR A 90 15.12 5.04 0.31
N ARG A 91 14.24 5.78 1.01
CA ARG A 91 12.78 5.62 0.88
C ARG A 91 12.31 5.84 -0.55
N LYS A 92 12.67 6.96 -1.20
CA LYS A 92 12.31 7.21 -2.62
C LYS A 92 12.72 6.06 -3.53
N LYS A 93 13.95 5.55 -3.36
CA LYS A 93 14.48 4.43 -4.15
C LYS A 93 13.59 3.19 -4.03
N TYR A 94 13.32 2.74 -2.81
CA TYR A 94 12.56 1.51 -2.60
C TYR A 94 11.06 1.69 -2.86
N ALA A 95 10.51 2.88 -2.61
CA ALA A 95 9.15 3.22 -3.02
C ALA A 95 8.98 3.14 -4.54
N GLY A 96 9.93 3.68 -5.31
CA GLY A 96 9.90 3.57 -6.77
C GLY A 96 10.02 2.13 -7.29
N LEU A 97 10.82 1.28 -6.63
CA LEU A 97 10.91 -0.15 -6.98
C LEU A 97 9.60 -0.89 -6.68
N PHE A 98 8.99 -0.62 -5.52
CA PHE A 98 7.72 -1.23 -5.16
C PHE A 98 6.57 -0.74 -6.05
N LEU A 99 6.55 0.55 -6.39
CA LEU A 99 5.58 1.12 -7.32
C LEU A 99 5.62 0.42 -8.70
N LYS A 100 6.82 0.14 -9.23
CA LYS A 100 6.96 -0.61 -10.49
C LYS A 100 6.29 -1.99 -10.39
N GLN A 101 6.48 -2.69 -9.28
CA GLN A 101 5.84 -3.98 -9.02
C GLN A 101 4.32 -3.86 -8.93
N ILE A 102 3.78 -2.82 -8.27
CA ILE A 102 2.33 -2.62 -8.21
C ILE A 102 1.77 -2.34 -9.60
N LYS A 103 2.47 -1.55 -10.42
CA LYS A 103 2.04 -1.22 -11.78
C LYS A 103 1.94 -2.43 -12.71
N THR A 104 2.65 -3.53 -12.45
CA THR A 104 2.49 -4.78 -13.21
C THR A 104 1.23 -5.56 -12.86
N LEU A 105 0.49 -5.16 -11.82
CA LEU A 105 -0.77 -5.79 -11.42
C LEU A 105 -2.00 -5.21 -12.14
N ARG A 106 -1.81 -4.14 -12.93
CA ARG A 106 -2.85 -3.45 -13.69
C ARG A 106 -3.15 -4.17 -14.98
#